data_AF-A0A924S2N2-F1
#
_entry.id   AF-A0A924S2N2-F1
#
_cell.length_a   1.000
_cell.length_b   1.000
_cell.length_c   1.000
_cell.angle_alpha   90.00
_cell.angle_beta   90.00
_cell.angle_gamma   90.00
#
_symmetry.space_group_name_H-M   'P 1'
#
loop_
_entity.id
_entity.type
_entity.pdbx_description
1 polymer ?
#
loop_
_entity_poly.entity_id
_entity_poly.type
_entity_poly.pdbx_seq_one_letter_code
_entity_poly.pdbx_strand_id
1 'polypeptide(L)'
;MIDSLRDLAAQLNRFAQERDWSQFHSPKNLASALVVEAGELLEHFQWATEAESRALSEEKLAQVGAEIADVLLYLVQLSSALGIDPIAAANAKIEVNALKYPVSLSRGSSMKSTERIRPIDPDLVKRVQALVEGVEVDLDAPLSPDDE
;
A
#
# COMPACT_ATOMS: atom_id res chain seq x y z
N MET A 1 -0.30 23.36 -6.51
CA MET A 1 -0.09 22.60 -5.27
C MET A 1 1.05 21.64 -5.53
N ILE A 2 2.10 21.72 -4.74
CA ILE A 2 3.27 20.86 -4.87
C ILE A 2 2.86 19.48 -4.33
N ASP A 3 3.18 18.43 -5.06
CA ASP A 3 2.74 17.05 -4.79
C ASP A 3 3.44 16.51 -3.53
N SER A 4 2.69 16.35 -2.43
CA SER A 4 3.24 16.13 -1.09
C SER A 4 4.11 14.88 -0.97
N LEU A 5 3.84 13.83 -1.76
CA LEU A 5 4.67 12.62 -1.75
C LEU A 5 5.94 12.78 -2.56
N ARG A 6 5.92 13.57 -3.64
CA ARG A 6 7.15 13.90 -4.40
C ARG A 6 8.06 14.78 -3.56
N ASP A 7 7.50 15.74 -2.83
CA ASP A 7 8.26 16.55 -1.88
C ASP A 7 8.86 15.71 -0.74
N LEU A 8 8.08 14.76 -0.22
CA LEU A 8 8.54 13.83 0.80
C LEU A 8 9.68 12.93 0.28
N ALA A 9 9.53 12.38 -0.93
CA ALA A 9 10.59 11.60 -1.58
C ALA A 9 11.86 12.44 -1.78
N ALA A 10 11.72 13.70 -2.21
CA ALA A 10 12.85 14.60 -2.37
C ALA A 10 13.54 14.93 -1.03
N GLN A 11 12.78 15.10 0.05
CA GLN A 11 13.32 15.29 1.39
C GLN A 11 14.08 14.05 1.89
N LEU A 12 13.50 12.86 1.72
CA LEU A 12 14.14 11.59 2.11
C LEU A 12 15.42 11.31 1.31
N ASN A 13 15.39 11.58 0.01
CA ASN A 13 16.58 11.43 -0.83
C ASN A 13 17.70 12.36 -0.40
N ARG A 14 17.41 13.62 -0.05
CA ARG A 14 18.41 14.54 0.52
C ARG A 14 18.94 14.04 1.87
N PHE A 15 18.04 13.64 2.77
CA PHE A 15 18.41 13.13 4.10
C PHE A 15 19.36 11.92 4.02
N ALA A 16 19.08 11.00 3.09
CA ALA A 16 19.90 9.82 2.84
C ALA A 16 21.25 10.18 2.20
N GLN A 17 21.28 11.09 1.23
CA GLN A 17 22.51 11.55 0.58
C GLN A 17 23.47 12.23 1.56
N GLU A 18 22.95 13.11 2.43
CA GLU A 18 23.75 13.79 3.46
C GLU A 18 24.45 12.82 4.43
N ARG A 19 23.93 11.60 4.56
CA ARG A 19 24.45 10.55 5.45
C ARG A 19 25.18 9.43 4.70
N ASP A 20 25.30 9.53 3.38
CA ASP A 20 25.80 8.47 2.51
C ASP A 20 25.02 7.15 2.67
N TRP A 21 23.73 7.22 3.00
CA TRP A 21 22.89 6.04 3.25
C TRP A 21 22.27 5.46 1.99
N SER A 22 22.30 6.19 0.87
CA SER A 22 21.76 5.72 -0.42
C SER A 22 22.35 4.37 -0.84
N GLN A 23 23.57 4.03 -0.44
CA GLN A 23 24.20 2.73 -0.70
C GLN A 23 23.48 1.54 -0.04
N PHE A 24 22.74 1.77 1.05
CA PHE A 24 21.98 0.73 1.76
C PHE A 24 20.54 0.58 1.26
N HIS A 25 20.07 1.51 0.42
CA HIS A 25 18.67 1.62 -0.03
C HIS A 25 18.38 0.75 -1.26
N SER A 26 18.87 -0.50 -1.27
CA SER A 26 18.44 -1.46 -2.29
C SER A 26 16.93 -1.77 -2.13
N PRO A 27 16.17 -2.04 -3.20
CA PRO A 27 14.75 -2.37 -3.08
C PRO A 27 14.46 -3.52 -2.10
N LYS A 28 15.35 -4.53 -2.04
CA LYS A 28 15.27 -5.62 -1.06
C LYS A 28 15.34 -5.10 0.38
N ASN A 29 16.29 -4.23 0.69
CA ASN A 29 16.49 -3.71 2.03
C ASN A 29 15.34 -2.79 2.44
N LEU A 30 14.90 -1.92 1.53
CA LEU A 30 13.76 -1.03 1.77
C LEU A 30 12.45 -1.82 1.99
N ALA A 31 12.19 -2.87 1.20
CA ALA A 31 11.05 -3.75 1.41
C ALA A 31 11.13 -4.50 2.75
N SER A 32 12.33 -4.89 3.17
CA SER A 32 12.55 -5.56 4.45
C SER A 32 12.30 -4.60 5.62
N ALA A 33 12.82 -3.36 5.54
CA ALA A 33 12.58 -2.32 6.54
C ALA A 33 11.08 -1.97 6.64
N LEU A 34 10.39 -1.80 5.51
CA LEU A 34 8.94 -1.58 5.49
C LEU A 34 8.16 -2.64 6.28
N VAL A 35 8.54 -3.91 6.16
CA VAL A 35 7.88 -5.01 6.89
C VAL A 35 8.19 -4.96 8.39
N VAL A 36 9.40 -4.52 8.78
CA VAL A 36 9.74 -4.31 10.19
C VAL A 36 8.84 -3.23 10.79
N GLU A 37 8.75 -2.05 10.17
CA GLU A 37 7.90 -0.97 10.69
C GLU A 37 6.41 -1.33 10.68
N ALA A 38 5.95 -2.11 9.71
CA ALA A 38 4.59 -2.64 9.72
C ALA A 38 4.35 -3.62 10.88
N GLY A 39 5.40 -4.33 11.30
CA GLY A 39 5.42 -5.14 12.51
C GLY A 39 5.32 -4.28 13.77
N GLU A 40 6.13 -3.22 13.89
CA GLU A 40 6.10 -2.27 15.01
C GLU A 40 4.72 -1.63 15.14
N LEU A 41 4.12 -1.20 14.02
CA LEU A 41 2.73 -0.73 13.98
C LEU A 41 1.73 -1.76 14.52
N LEU A 42 1.89 -3.05 14.15
CA LEU A 42 1.03 -4.13 14.63
C LEU A 42 1.15 -4.35 16.15
N GLU A 43 2.33 -4.14 16.75
CA GLU A 43 2.55 -4.32 18.19
C GLU A 43 1.62 -3.45 19.05
N HIS A 44 1.18 -2.30 18.52
CA HIS A 44 0.21 -1.44 19.20
C HIS A 44 -1.17 -2.10 19.39
N PHE A 45 -1.50 -3.09 18.56
CA PHE A 45 -2.82 -3.71 18.49
C PHE A 45 -2.83 -5.22 18.77
N GLN A 46 -1.67 -5.87 18.84
CA GLN A 46 -1.55 -7.34 18.86
C GLN A 46 -2.36 -8.04 19.97
N TRP A 47 -2.59 -7.38 21.11
CA TRP A 47 -3.36 -7.89 22.24
C TRP A 47 -4.67 -7.13 22.50
N ALA A 48 -5.01 -6.16 21.65
CA ALA A 48 -6.20 -5.35 21.83
C ALA A 48 -7.46 -6.10 21.36
N THR A 49 -8.52 -6.02 22.13
CA THR A 49 -9.86 -6.31 21.64
C THR A 49 -10.29 -5.27 20.60
N GLU A 50 -11.32 -5.61 19.82
CA GLU A 50 -11.94 -4.69 18.86
C GLU A 50 -12.48 -3.39 19.48
N ALA A 51 -12.86 -3.41 20.76
CA ALA A 51 -13.30 -2.21 21.47
C ALA A 51 -12.10 -1.34 21.86
N GLU A 52 -11.03 -1.95 22.38
CA GLU A 52 -9.81 -1.26 22.78
C GLU A 52 -9.07 -0.65 21.59
N SER A 53 -9.03 -1.33 20.44
CA SER A 53 -8.39 -0.80 19.22
C SER A 53 -9.04 0.46 18.67
N ARG A 54 -10.30 0.73 19.05
CA ARG A 54 -11.06 1.95 18.69
C ARG A 54 -11.00 3.06 19.74
N ALA A 55 -10.45 2.78 20.93
CA ALA A 55 -10.47 3.68 22.09
C ALA A 55 -9.05 3.97 22.61
N LEU A 56 -8.16 4.40 21.72
CA LEU A 56 -6.77 4.73 22.05
C LEU A 56 -6.67 6.04 22.83
N SER A 57 -5.74 6.12 23.80
CA SER A 57 -5.36 7.38 24.44
C SER A 57 -4.60 8.28 23.46
N GLU A 58 -4.50 9.58 23.77
CA GLU A 58 -3.71 10.53 22.96
C GLU A 58 -2.25 10.11 22.83
N GLU A 59 -1.65 9.60 23.91
CA GLU A 59 -0.28 9.08 23.89
C GLU A 59 -0.14 7.88 22.95
N LYS A 60 -1.07 6.92 23.03
CA LYS A 60 -1.03 5.73 22.16
C LYS A 60 -1.28 6.08 20.70
N LEU A 61 -2.15 7.07 20.42
CA LEU A 61 -2.37 7.61 19.08
C LEU A 61 -1.10 8.25 18.51
N ALA A 62 -0.35 9.01 19.33
CA ALA A 62 0.90 9.61 18.89
C ALA A 62 1.94 8.55 18.51
N GLN A 63 2.06 7.48 19.30
CA GLN A 63 2.96 6.37 18.99
C GLN A 63 2.55 5.64 17.71
N VAL A 64 1.25 5.28 17.58
CA VAL A 64 0.72 4.68 16.34
C VAL A 64 0.97 5.60 15.13
N GLY A 65 0.85 6.92 15.30
CA GLY A 65 1.15 7.89 14.27
C GLY A 65 2.61 7.90 13.83
N ALA A 66 3.55 7.65 14.73
CA ALA A 66 4.97 7.50 14.39
C ALA A 66 5.19 6.26 13.52
N GLU A 67 4.67 5.10 13.92
CA GLU A 67 4.81 3.86 13.14
C GLU A 67 4.12 3.91 11.76
N ILE A 68 2.97 4.60 11.68
CA ILE A 68 2.31 4.88 10.39
C ILE A 68 3.23 5.73 9.50
N ALA A 69 3.90 6.73 10.07
CA ALA A 69 4.85 7.55 9.34
C ALA A 69 6.02 6.70 8.85
N ASP A 70 6.62 5.85 9.67
CA ASP A 70 7.76 5.03 9.27
C ASP A 70 7.41 4.06 8.13
N VAL A 71 6.25 3.40 8.19
CA VAL A 71 5.72 2.60 7.08
C VAL A 71 5.59 3.43 5.79
N LEU A 72 5.02 4.65 5.89
CA LEU A 72 4.88 5.56 4.76
C LEU A 72 6.25 5.97 4.18
N LEU A 73 7.21 6.33 5.03
CA LEU A 73 8.53 6.79 4.60
C LEU A 73 9.31 5.69 3.86
N TYR A 74 9.25 4.44 4.33
CA TYR A 74 9.87 3.34 3.60
C TYR A 74 9.13 2.98 2.32
N LEU A 75 7.79 3.09 2.29
CA LEU A 75 7.03 2.89 1.06
C LEU A 75 7.43 3.94 0.00
N VAL A 76 7.53 5.21 0.38
CA VAL A 76 7.96 6.29 -0.51
C VAL A 76 9.39 6.09 -1.01
N GLN A 77 10.31 5.68 -0.14
CA GLN A 77 11.69 5.38 -0.55
C GLN A 77 11.77 4.18 -1.50
N LEU A 78 11.01 3.12 -1.22
CA LEU A 78 10.92 1.94 -2.09
C LEU A 78 10.35 2.31 -3.46
N SER A 79 9.27 3.09 -3.48
CA SER A 79 8.68 3.63 -4.70
C SER A 79 9.69 4.47 -5.49
N SER A 80 10.44 5.35 -4.82
CA SER A 80 11.49 6.17 -5.45
C SER A 80 12.63 5.31 -6.01
N ALA A 81 13.05 4.26 -5.31
CA ALA A 81 14.12 3.36 -5.76
C ALA A 81 13.70 2.50 -6.97
N LEU A 82 12.39 2.24 -7.12
CA LEU A 82 11.81 1.47 -8.23
C LEU A 82 11.26 2.34 -9.36
N GLY A 83 11.22 3.66 -9.20
CA GLY A 83 10.61 4.57 -10.18
C GLY A 83 9.09 4.44 -10.29
N ILE A 84 8.41 4.05 -9.20
CA ILE A 84 6.97 3.86 -9.15
C ILE A 84 6.31 5.12 -8.56
N ASP A 85 5.27 5.64 -9.22
CA ASP A 85 4.38 6.63 -8.61
C ASP A 85 3.31 5.91 -7.77
N PRO A 86 3.38 6.00 -6.42
CA PRO A 86 2.47 5.25 -5.56
C PRO A 86 1.02 5.72 -5.65
N ILE A 87 0.77 6.99 -6.00
CA ILE A 87 -0.60 7.51 -6.16
C ILE A 87 -1.21 6.99 -7.45
N ALA A 88 -0.46 7.01 -8.56
CA ALA A 88 -0.93 6.44 -9.81
C ALA A 88 -1.24 4.94 -9.66
N ALA A 89 -0.33 4.20 -9.01
CA ALA A 89 -0.52 2.77 -8.74
C ALA A 89 -1.74 2.49 -7.83
N ALA A 90 -1.95 3.30 -6.79
CA ALA A 90 -3.10 3.17 -5.90
C ALA A 90 -4.43 3.46 -6.62
N ASN A 91 -4.50 4.52 -7.42
CA ASN A 91 -5.69 4.87 -8.19
C ASN A 91 -6.07 3.76 -9.19
N ALA A 92 -5.09 3.27 -9.96
CA ALA A 92 -5.29 2.11 -10.84
C ALA A 92 -5.79 0.89 -10.06
N LYS A 93 -5.23 0.62 -8.87
CA LYS A 93 -5.67 -0.50 -8.04
C LYS A 93 -7.10 -0.34 -7.51
N ILE A 94 -7.52 0.87 -7.17
CA ILE A 94 -8.89 1.17 -6.75
C ILE A 94 -9.88 0.88 -7.88
N GLU A 95 -9.58 1.32 -9.10
CA GLU A 95 -10.42 1.02 -10.27
C GLU A 95 -10.57 -0.49 -10.46
N VAL A 96 -9.47 -1.24 -10.41
CA VAL A 96 -9.58 -2.71 -10.55
C VAL A 96 -10.32 -3.36 -9.37
N ASN A 97 -10.17 -2.84 -8.15
CA ASN A 97 -10.91 -3.33 -6.98
C ASN A 97 -12.41 -3.08 -7.08
N ALA A 98 -12.84 -1.96 -7.65
CA ALA A 98 -14.26 -1.63 -7.82
C ALA A 98 -14.99 -2.67 -8.69
N LEU A 99 -14.27 -3.33 -9.60
CA LEU A 99 -14.79 -4.38 -10.47
C LEU A 99 -14.86 -5.73 -9.78
N LYS A 100 -13.83 -6.03 -8.98
CA LYS A 100 -13.79 -7.23 -8.16
C LYS A 100 -14.88 -7.22 -7.08
N TYR A 101 -15.28 -6.03 -6.64
CA TYR A 101 -16.25 -5.83 -5.56
C TYR A 101 -17.32 -4.79 -5.95
N PRO A 102 -18.22 -5.11 -6.89
CA PRO A 102 -19.23 -4.17 -7.35
C PRO A 102 -20.21 -3.85 -6.21
N VAL A 103 -20.66 -2.59 -6.15
CA VAL A 103 -21.50 -2.07 -5.05
C VAL A 103 -22.77 -2.89 -4.85
N SER A 104 -23.37 -3.40 -5.94
CA SER A 104 -24.57 -4.25 -5.92
C SER A 104 -24.37 -5.56 -5.17
N LEU A 105 -23.14 -6.09 -5.12
CA LEU A 105 -22.81 -7.37 -4.48
C LEU A 105 -22.03 -7.20 -3.16
N SER A 106 -21.38 -6.06 -2.93
CA SER A 106 -20.45 -5.86 -1.81
C SER A 106 -20.92 -4.88 -0.74
N ARG A 107 -22.05 -4.16 -0.91
CA ARG A 107 -22.55 -3.22 0.09
C ARG A 107 -22.98 -3.95 1.38
N GLY A 108 -22.34 -3.62 2.50
CA GLY A 108 -22.69 -4.15 3.83
C GLY A 108 -22.31 -5.61 4.08
N SER A 109 -21.63 -6.25 3.12
CA SER A 109 -21.15 -7.62 3.24
C SER A 109 -19.62 -7.61 3.29
N SER A 110 -19.05 -8.10 4.40
CA SER A 110 -17.62 -8.39 4.49
C SER A 110 -17.28 -9.78 3.90
N MET A 111 -18.20 -10.40 3.14
CA MET A 111 -17.89 -11.60 2.38
C MET A 111 -16.79 -11.28 1.37
N LYS A 112 -15.55 -11.45 1.82
CA LYS A 112 -14.45 -11.77 0.93
C LYS A 112 -14.92 -13.00 0.17
N SER A 113 -14.95 -12.95 -1.17
CA SER A 113 -14.86 -14.18 -1.94
C SER A 113 -13.68 -14.95 -1.35
N THR A 114 -13.99 -16.02 -0.63
CA THR A 114 -13.12 -16.64 0.35
C THR A 114 -12.02 -17.37 -0.37
N GLU A 115 -10.95 -16.68 -0.71
CA GLU A 115 -9.67 -17.33 -0.92
C GLU A 115 -8.57 -16.63 -0.14
N ARG A 116 -8.07 -17.40 0.83
CA ARG A 116 -6.79 -17.29 1.54
C ARG A 116 -5.81 -16.45 0.74
N ILE A 117 -5.16 -15.47 1.37
CA ILE A 117 -3.98 -14.72 0.88
C ILE A 117 -3.54 -15.24 -0.50
N ARG A 118 -4.26 -14.87 -1.57
CA ARG A 118 -3.91 -15.37 -2.90
C ARG A 118 -2.61 -14.63 -3.22
N PRO A 119 -1.60 -15.30 -3.82
CA PRO A 119 -0.51 -14.56 -4.46
C PRO A 119 -1.11 -13.47 -5.35
N ILE A 120 -0.42 -12.34 -5.50
CA ILE A 120 -0.92 -11.21 -6.30
C ILE A 120 -1.37 -11.77 -7.65
N ASP A 121 -2.68 -11.68 -7.90
CA ASP A 121 -3.32 -12.24 -9.08
C ASP A 121 -2.62 -11.68 -10.34
N PRO A 122 -2.01 -12.52 -11.19
CA PRO A 122 -1.23 -12.04 -12.33
C PRO A 122 -2.06 -11.19 -13.30
N ASP A 123 -3.36 -11.45 -13.44
CA ASP A 123 -4.22 -10.67 -14.33
C ASP A 123 -4.60 -9.35 -13.70
N LEU A 124 -4.75 -9.31 -12.37
CA LEU A 124 -4.84 -8.06 -11.62
C LEU A 124 -3.59 -7.19 -11.78
N VAL A 125 -2.38 -7.78 -11.74
CA VAL A 125 -1.12 -7.05 -11.99
C VAL A 125 -1.12 -6.42 -13.37
N LYS A 126 -1.47 -7.19 -14.41
CA LYS A 126 -1.53 -6.70 -15.80
C LYS A 126 -2.51 -5.54 -15.94
N ARG A 127 -3.70 -5.63 -15.31
CA ARG A 127 -4.71 -4.56 -15.37
C ARG A 127 -4.24 -3.30 -14.67
N VAL A 128 -3.64 -3.41 -13.49
CA VAL A 128 -3.04 -2.26 -12.80
C VAL A 128 -1.96 -1.62 -13.66
N GLN A 129 -1.08 -2.42 -14.26
CA GLN A 129 -0.02 -1.92 -15.11
C GLN A 129 -0.55 -1.20 -16.35
N ALA A 130 -1.55 -1.78 -17.03
CA ALA A 130 -2.20 -1.15 -18.17
C ALA A 130 -2.82 0.21 -17.82
N LEU A 131 -3.52 0.31 -16.69
CA LEU A 131 -4.09 1.58 -16.22
C LEU A 131 -3.01 2.61 -15.86
N VAL A 132 -1.91 2.20 -15.22
CA VAL A 132 -0.76 3.08 -14.94
C VAL A 132 -0.11 3.60 -16.23
N GLU A 133 -0.10 2.78 -17.29
CA GLU A 133 0.40 3.14 -18.63
C GLU A 133 -0.62 3.95 -19.46
N GLY A 134 -1.82 4.23 -18.92
CA GLY A 134 -2.87 4.98 -19.59
C GLY A 134 -3.64 4.19 -20.66
N VAL A 135 -3.54 2.86 -20.63
CA VAL A 135 -4.25 1.96 -21.54
C VAL A 135 -5.66 1.72 -20.98
N GLU A 136 -6.68 1.88 -21.82
CA GLU A 136 -8.04 1.45 -21.48
C GLU A 136 -8.07 -0.06 -21.27
N VAL A 137 -8.53 -0.47 -20.10
CA VAL A 137 -8.71 -1.88 -19.75
C VAL A 137 -10.20 -2.17 -19.82
N ASP A 138 -10.58 -3.27 -20.47
CA ASP A 138 -11.96 -3.78 -20.35
C ASP A 138 -12.16 -4.27 -18.91
N LEU A 139 -12.86 -3.43 -18.17
CA LEU A 139 -13.09 -3.59 -16.74
C LEU A 139 -14.17 -4.66 -16.45
N ASP A 140 -15.01 -4.99 -17.44
CA ASP A 140 -16.09 -5.99 -17.29
C ASP A 140 -15.64 -7.41 -17.65
N ALA A 141 -14.45 -7.57 -18.23
CA ALA A 141 -13.88 -8.89 -18.49
C ALA A 141 -13.59 -9.65 -17.19
N PRO A 142 -13.90 -10.97 -17.08
CA PRO A 142 -13.60 -11.76 -15.89
C PRO A 142 -12.09 -11.80 -15.59
N LEU A 143 -11.72 -11.85 -14.30
CA LEU A 143 -10.33 -11.87 -13.85
C LEU A 143 -9.63 -13.21 -14.10
N SER A 144 -10.37 -14.27 -14.47
CA SER A 144 -9.88 -15.57 -14.92
C SER A 144 -10.99 -16.31 -15.69
N PRO A 145 -10.67 -17.21 -16.66
CA PRO A 145 -11.66 -18.07 -17.32
C PRO A 145 -12.41 -19.02 -16.36
N ASP A 146 -11.89 -19.23 -15.14
CA ASP A 146 -12.42 -20.19 -14.17
C ASP A 146 -13.32 -19.56 -13.08
N ASP A 147 -13.65 -18.25 -13.18
CA ASP A 147 -14.47 -17.53 -12.20
C ASP A 147 -15.99 -17.48 -12.55
N GLU A 148 -16.50 -18.42 -13.37
CA GLU A 148 -17.96 -18.71 -13.54
C GLU A 148 -18.47 -19.69 -12.47
#